data_AF-A0A1H7XN33-F1
#
_entry.id   AF-A0A1H7XN33-F1
#
_cell.length_a   1.000
_cell.length_b   1.000
_cell.length_c   1.000
_cell.angle_alpha   90.00
_cell.angle_beta   90.00
_cell.angle_gamma   90.00
#
_symmetry.space_group_name_H-M   'P 1'
#
loop_
_entity.id
_entity.type
_entity.pdbx_description
1 polymer ?
#
loop_
_entity_poly.entity_id
_entity_poly.type
_entity_poly.pdbx_seq_one_letter_code
_entity_poly.pdbx_strand_id
1 'polypeptide(L)'
;MKNIGTFVAPLSALALITLFFPFLRVFAAPVDVTLFPQSAQVMEISRVPVHFEGMGRGTVQLILPGRVSPEDLKIFLDEDPDLKISNLSWRILPSRRSAQSEAQSKQLRNLMEERKRLSAVIKGLETEIAFWQSQTKAKTKTLKDAMNLSAAISRSTKKAWQEKMNLEGECEKLDLRIKNLSEELKKTSTEDNAEREVTLSLTGLNPEKKNLSLKYSYTLANCGWSPLYRLEGRSLQGRVDFSWDAEVWQNSTQDWNGVKLSLASQPVVPSTLTTREKSTEWKIEAPKTVKRKSSGKVEQADSASIPTQNPVAPFKRFLGQRSLPKGQKQIIPVENATWPATFTPLLRPFSQRSSLIGAAVISPLPLQIPLNSALFLLDGVLVGRYDFDFYGQEKKLFFGSDPSIFAEIKMLSKPQDVTVIEGEKQVWDWHWQTVVKNEGSREVKVRIEEPVPQIRDRRIKSEVRGEPEVLTEASGVGSRDLELKPGGSRTLETSVHIEAPRDLHVEMSWTP
;
A
#
# COMPACT_ATOMS: atom_id res chain seq x y z
N MET A 1 -66.87 -70.25 -18.63
CA MET A 1 -66.18 -71.06 -19.67
C MET A 1 -65.50 -70.06 -20.61
N LYS A 2 -64.22 -69.72 -20.39
CA LYS A 2 -62.98 -70.34 -20.91
C LYS A 2 -62.73 -70.11 -22.41
N ASN A 3 -61.78 -69.22 -22.71
CA ASN A 3 -60.56 -69.40 -23.53
C ASN A 3 -59.95 -67.99 -23.70
N ILE A 4 -58.86 -67.60 -23.02
CA ILE A 4 -57.44 -68.03 -23.14
C ILE A 4 -56.96 -67.99 -24.59
N GLY A 5 -56.28 -66.90 -24.92
CA GLY A 5 -55.41 -66.74 -26.08
C GLY A 5 -54.16 -65.99 -25.64
N THR A 6 -53.10 -66.75 -25.37
CA THR A 6 -51.72 -66.30 -25.15
C THR A 6 -51.11 -65.75 -26.44
N PHE A 7 -50.43 -64.60 -26.39
CA PHE A 7 -49.39 -64.26 -27.36
C PHE A 7 -48.19 -63.60 -26.66
N VAL A 8 -47.02 -64.06 -27.07
CA VAL A 8 -45.68 -63.82 -26.54
C VAL A 8 -45.13 -62.48 -27.05
N ALA A 9 -44.23 -61.88 -26.27
CA ALA A 9 -43.54 -60.59 -26.45
C ALA A 9 -42.77 -60.42 -27.78
N PRO A 10 -42.27 -59.19 -28.08
CA PRO A 10 -40.89 -58.92 -27.66
C PRO A 10 -40.61 -57.51 -27.11
N LEU A 11 -39.61 -57.50 -26.22
CA LEU A 11 -38.57 -56.48 -26.01
C LEU A 11 -38.56 -55.32 -27.04
N SER A 12 -38.61 -54.08 -26.54
CA SER A 12 -37.71 -52.94 -26.88
C SER A 12 -38.45 -51.60 -26.84
N ALA A 13 -38.23 -50.81 -25.79
CA ALA A 13 -38.13 -49.36 -25.88
C ALA A 13 -37.49 -48.86 -24.58
N LEU A 14 -36.16 -48.78 -24.65
CA LEU A 14 -35.27 -48.23 -23.64
C LEU A 14 -35.69 -46.78 -23.35
N ALA A 15 -36.25 -46.52 -22.17
CA ALA A 15 -36.47 -45.19 -21.64
C ALA A 15 -35.11 -44.56 -21.31
N LEU A 16 -34.50 -43.90 -22.29
CA LEU A 16 -33.33 -43.03 -22.07
C LEU A 16 -33.81 -41.68 -21.54
N ILE A 17 -34.32 -41.65 -20.31
CA ILE A 17 -34.39 -40.41 -19.53
C ILE A 17 -33.01 -40.27 -18.90
N THR A 18 -32.10 -39.64 -19.63
CA THR A 18 -30.88 -39.08 -19.07
C THR A 18 -31.31 -38.09 -17.99
N LEU A 19 -31.21 -38.52 -16.72
CA LEU A 19 -31.32 -37.65 -15.57
C LEU A 19 -30.20 -36.61 -15.67
N PHE A 20 -30.51 -35.47 -16.26
CA PHE A 20 -29.74 -34.25 -16.11
C PHE A 20 -29.91 -33.85 -14.64
N PHE A 21 -29.10 -34.43 -13.76
CA PHE A 21 -28.94 -33.90 -12.41
C PHE A 21 -28.44 -32.45 -12.59
N PRO A 22 -29.22 -31.43 -12.21
CA PRO A 22 -28.67 -30.10 -12.15
C PRO A 22 -27.54 -30.17 -11.13
N PHE A 23 -26.30 -29.97 -11.59
CA PHE A 23 -25.18 -29.69 -10.71
C PHE A 23 -25.59 -28.51 -9.83
N LEU A 24 -26.07 -28.77 -8.62
CA LEU A 24 -26.09 -27.75 -7.59
C LEU A 24 -24.63 -27.36 -7.39
N ARG A 25 -24.22 -26.25 -8.00
CA ARG A 25 -22.94 -25.62 -7.73
C ARG A 25 -23.00 -25.12 -6.30
N VAL A 26 -22.58 -25.96 -5.36
CA VAL A 26 -22.30 -25.53 -4.00
C VAL A 26 -20.98 -24.77 -4.10
N PHE A 27 -21.07 -23.44 -4.08
CA PHE A 27 -19.88 -22.62 -3.92
C PHE A 27 -19.25 -22.94 -2.58
N ALA A 28 -17.97 -23.22 -2.60
CA ALA A 28 -17.16 -23.41 -1.41
C ALA A 28 -17.16 -22.13 -0.58
N ALA A 29 -17.35 -22.27 0.73
CA ALA A 29 -17.30 -21.13 1.65
C ALA A 29 -15.90 -21.04 2.27
N PRO A 30 -15.22 -19.88 2.19
CA PRO A 30 -13.99 -19.63 2.91
C PRO A 30 -14.17 -19.85 4.40
N VAL A 31 -13.19 -20.49 5.04
CA VAL A 31 -13.24 -20.82 6.48
C VAL A 31 -12.14 -20.10 7.23
N ASP A 32 -10.97 -19.93 6.60
CA ASP A 32 -9.82 -19.21 7.14
C ASP A 32 -9.20 -18.36 6.03
N VAL A 33 -8.88 -17.12 6.35
CA VAL A 33 -8.27 -16.18 5.42
C VAL A 33 -7.13 -15.46 6.12
N THR A 34 -5.95 -15.48 5.49
CA THR A 34 -4.83 -14.63 5.87
C THR A 34 -4.62 -13.57 4.78
N LEU A 35 -4.86 -12.31 5.12
CA LEU A 35 -4.58 -11.16 4.25
C LEU A 35 -3.11 -10.77 4.35
N PHE A 36 -2.48 -10.60 3.19
CA PHE A 36 -1.18 -9.97 3.00
C PHE A 36 -1.39 -8.56 2.39
N PRO A 37 -0.37 -7.69 2.31
CA PRO A 37 -0.58 -6.33 1.81
C PRO A 37 -1.16 -6.24 0.39
N GLN A 38 -0.91 -7.24 -0.46
CA GLN A 38 -1.36 -7.26 -1.86
C GLN A 38 -1.95 -8.62 -2.32
N SER A 39 -2.14 -9.56 -1.40
CA SER A 39 -2.76 -10.85 -1.69
C SER A 39 -3.53 -11.38 -0.48
N ALA A 40 -4.29 -12.45 -0.68
CA ALA A 40 -4.91 -13.21 0.40
C ALA A 40 -4.66 -14.70 0.19
N GLN A 41 -4.24 -15.38 1.25
CA GLN A 41 -4.31 -16.84 1.29
C GLN A 41 -5.68 -17.23 1.84
N VAL A 42 -6.44 -17.99 1.05
CA VAL A 42 -7.79 -18.44 1.40
C VAL A 42 -7.76 -19.96 1.57
N MET A 43 -8.36 -20.44 2.65
CA MET A 43 -8.58 -21.86 2.90
C MET A 43 -10.07 -22.16 2.92
N GLU A 44 -10.46 -23.18 2.17
CA GLU A 44 -11.84 -23.61 2.01
C GLU A 44 -11.98 -25.09 2.38
N ILE A 45 -13.19 -25.46 2.78
CA ILE A 45 -13.58 -26.85 3.00
C ILE A 45 -14.85 -27.09 2.21
N SER A 46 -14.80 -28.06 1.29
CA SER A 46 -15.91 -28.37 0.40
C SER A 46 -16.29 -29.83 0.50
N ARG A 47 -17.58 -30.10 0.63
CA ARG A 47 -18.13 -31.45 0.51
C ARG A 47 -18.50 -31.69 -0.95
N VAL A 48 -17.70 -32.50 -1.65
CA VAL A 48 -17.87 -32.78 -3.07
C VAL A 48 -18.38 -34.20 -3.31
N PRO A 49 -19.29 -34.40 -4.28
CA PRO A 49 -19.70 -35.73 -4.69
C PRO A 49 -18.55 -36.44 -5.43
N VAL A 50 -18.40 -37.75 -5.18
CA VAL A 50 -17.38 -38.58 -5.83
C VAL A 50 -18.00 -39.34 -7.01
N HIS A 51 -17.40 -39.22 -8.19
CA HIS A 51 -17.72 -40.06 -9.34
C HIS A 51 -16.82 -41.31 -9.33
N PHE A 52 -17.38 -42.45 -8.93
CA PHE A 52 -16.62 -43.70 -8.85
C PHE A 52 -16.42 -44.34 -10.22
N GLU A 53 -15.19 -44.72 -10.51
CA GLU A 53 -14.78 -45.37 -11.77
C GLU A 53 -14.43 -46.87 -11.55
N GLY A 54 -14.56 -47.36 -10.31
CA GLY A 54 -14.28 -48.75 -9.91
C GLY A 54 -12.90 -48.95 -9.27
N MET A 55 -12.71 -50.06 -8.54
CA MET A 55 -11.45 -50.43 -7.87
C MET A 55 -10.85 -49.33 -6.97
N GLY A 56 -11.68 -48.62 -6.21
CA GLY A 56 -11.25 -47.54 -5.33
C GLY A 56 -10.71 -46.30 -6.08
N ARG A 57 -11.02 -46.16 -7.37
CA ARG A 57 -10.73 -44.97 -8.19
C ARG A 57 -11.98 -44.15 -8.44
N GLY A 58 -11.78 -42.87 -8.63
CA GLY A 58 -12.85 -41.94 -8.96
C GLY A 58 -12.36 -40.52 -9.15
N THR A 59 -13.27 -39.67 -9.59
CA THR A 59 -13.02 -38.25 -9.87
C THR A 59 -13.90 -37.35 -9.02
N VAL A 60 -13.36 -36.19 -8.67
CA VAL A 60 -14.06 -35.12 -7.96
C VAL A 60 -13.79 -33.79 -8.64
N GLN A 61 -14.78 -32.90 -8.62
CA GLN A 61 -14.71 -31.59 -9.26
C GLN A 61 -14.82 -30.47 -8.22
N LEU A 62 -13.92 -29.50 -8.32
CA LEU A 62 -13.89 -28.28 -7.51
C LEU A 62 -14.05 -27.07 -8.42
N ILE A 63 -14.83 -26.08 -7.99
CA ILE A 63 -14.98 -24.81 -8.69
C ILE A 63 -14.25 -23.75 -7.87
N LEU A 64 -13.20 -23.17 -8.44
CA LEU A 64 -12.38 -22.13 -7.83
C LEU A 64 -12.66 -20.77 -8.47
N PRO A 65 -12.44 -19.66 -7.74
CA PRO A 65 -12.47 -18.32 -8.32
C PRO A 65 -11.46 -18.19 -9.47
N GLY A 66 -11.82 -17.38 -10.49
CA GLY A 66 -11.07 -17.32 -11.74
C GLY A 66 -9.62 -16.83 -11.69
N ARG A 67 -9.22 -16.26 -10.54
CA ARG A 67 -7.93 -15.62 -10.31
C ARG A 67 -6.91 -16.52 -9.61
N VAL A 68 -7.24 -17.78 -9.36
CA VAL A 68 -6.36 -18.74 -8.66
C VAL A 68 -5.35 -19.34 -9.63
N SER A 69 -4.04 -19.11 -9.42
CA SER A 69 -3.01 -19.79 -10.21
C SER A 69 -2.93 -21.29 -9.87
N PRO A 70 -2.71 -22.20 -10.84
CA PRO A 70 -2.59 -23.63 -10.56
C PRO A 70 -1.47 -23.99 -9.57
N GLU A 71 -0.38 -23.23 -9.61
CA GLU A 71 0.82 -23.43 -8.76
C GLU A 71 0.58 -23.05 -7.29
N ASP A 72 -0.44 -22.24 -7.02
CA ASP A 72 -0.80 -21.81 -5.66
C ASP A 72 -1.79 -22.74 -4.96
N LEU A 73 -2.44 -23.66 -5.71
CA LEU A 73 -3.41 -24.58 -5.16
C LEU A 73 -2.72 -25.68 -4.35
N LYS A 74 -3.06 -25.76 -3.07
CA LYS A 74 -2.65 -26.85 -2.18
C LYS A 74 -3.88 -27.59 -1.72
N ILE A 75 -3.89 -28.91 -1.88
CA ILE A 75 -4.97 -29.79 -1.43
C ILE A 75 -4.42 -30.64 -0.29
N PHE A 76 -5.16 -30.67 0.82
CA PHE A 76 -4.81 -31.40 2.02
C PHE A 76 -5.70 -32.64 2.11
N LEU A 77 -5.08 -33.82 2.22
CA LEU A 77 -5.77 -35.11 2.33
C LEU A 77 -5.63 -35.71 3.75
N ASP A 78 -5.32 -34.88 4.73
CA ASP A 78 -4.87 -35.28 6.07
C ASP A 78 -5.87 -36.16 6.85
N GLU A 79 -7.12 -36.27 6.39
CA GLU A 79 -8.19 -37.06 7.01
C GLU A 79 -8.25 -38.53 6.54
N ASP A 80 -7.56 -38.91 5.45
CA ASP A 80 -7.60 -40.29 4.91
C ASP A 80 -6.22 -40.70 4.33
N PRO A 81 -5.44 -41.53 5.05
CA PRO A 81 -4.05 -41.85 4.66
C PRO A 81 -3.96 -42.74 3.40
N ASP A 82 -5.04 -43.43 3.05
CA ASP A 82 -5.09 -44.31 1.87
C ASP A 82 -5.41 -43.52 0.59
N LEU A 83 -5.92 -42.29 0.72
CA LEU A 83 -6.34 -41.46 -0.39
C LEU A 83 -5.13 -40.79 -1.06
N LYS A 84 -5.00 -40.96 -2.37
CA LYS A 84 -3.93 -40.36 -3.17
C LYS A 84 -4.48 -39.65 -4.41
N ILE A 85 -3.88 -38.52 -4.75
CA ILE A 85 -4.15 -37.80 -6.01
C ILE A 85 -3.28 -38.43 -7.10
N SER A 86 -3.92 -39.04 -8.10
CA SER A 86 -3.24 -39.65 -9.24
C SER A 86 -3.05 -38.68 -10.41
N ASN A 87 -3.99 -37.75 -10.59
CA ASN A 87 -3.93 -36.72 -11.61
C ASN A 87 -4.74 -35.48 -11.20
N LEU A 88 -4.40 -34.35 -11.80
CA LEU A 88 -5.07 -33.06 -11.60
C LEU A 88 -5.16 -32.35 -12.94
N SER A 89 -6.38 -31.99 -13.36
CA SER A 89 -6.64 -31.24 -14.59
C SER A 89 -7.44 -29.97 -14.33
N TRP A 90 -7.21 -28.95 -15.16
CA TRP A 90 -7.82 -27.63 -15.06
C TRP A 90 -8.58 -27.29 -16.34
N ARG A 91 -9.74 -26.67 -16.20
CA ARG A 91 -10.41 -26.00 -17.31
C ARG A 91 -11.05 -24.70 -16.86
N ILE A 92 -11.04 -23.72 -17.75
CA ILE A 92 -11.72 -22.45 -17.53
C ILE A 92 -13.18 -22.66 -17.91
N LEU A 93 -14.08 -22.36 -16.98
CA LEU A 93 -15.52 -22.35 -17.24
C LEU A 93 -15.93 -20.98 -17.77
N PRO A 94 -16.55 -20.90 -18.97
CA PRO A 94 -17.14 -19.65 -19.43
C PRO A 94 -18.26 -19.24 -18.47
N SER A 95 -18.15 -18.05 -17.88
CA SER A 95 -19.15 -17.56 -16.93
C SER A 95 -20.45 -17.17 -17.65
N ARG A 96 -21.63 -17.39 -17.06
CA ARG A 96 -22.93 -16.91 -17.62
C ARG A 96 -22.94 -15.39 -17.85
N ARG A 97 -22.12 -14.66 -17.09
CA ARG A 97 -21.96 -13.20 -17.14
C ARG A 97 -21.09 -12.73 -18.31
N SER A 98 -20.15 -13.54 -18.81
CA SER A 98 -19.38 -13.19 -20.01
C SER A 98 -20.23 -13.25 -21.27
N ALA A 99 -21.16 -14.20 -21.38
CA ALA A 99 -22.14 -14.25 -22.47
C ALA A 99 -23.08 -13.02 -22.47
N GLN A 100 -23.51 -12.56 -21.29
CA GLN A 100 -24.32 -11.34 -21.16
C GLN A 100 -23.52 -10.07 -21.49
N SER A 101 -22.26 -10.00 -21.06
CA SER A 101 -21.36 -8.87 -21.37
C SER A 101 -21.01 -8.79 -22.86
N GLU A 102 -20.85 -9.92 -23.53
CA GLU A 102 -20.63 -9.98 -24.97
C GLU A 102 -21.87 -9.52 -25.75
N ALA A 103 -23.06 -9.93 -25.31
CA ALA A 103 -24.33 -9.43 -25.86
C ALA A 103 -24.49 -7.92 -25.66
N GLN A 104 -24.16 -7.39 -24.47
CA GLN A 104 -24.19 -5.95 -24.17
C GLN A 104 -23.15 -5.17 -25.00
N SER A 105 -21.96 -5.74 -25.24
CA SER A 105 -20.93 -5.15 -26.10
C SER A 105 -21.33 -5.13 -27.57
N LYS A 106 -22.05 -6.16 -28.04
CA LYS A 106 -22.66 -6.17 -29.37
C LYS A 106 -23.75 -5.10 -29.49
N GLN A 107 -24.59 -4.95 -28.46
CA GLN A 107 -25.60 -3.90 -28.42
C GLN A 107 -24.99 -2.49 -28.45
N LEU A 108 -23.90 -2.26 -27.70
CA LEU A 108 -23.17 -0.99 -27.71
C LEU A 108 -22.65 -0.63 -29.10
N ARG A 109 -22.04 -1.61 -29.80
CA ARG A 109 -21.57 -1.42 -31.18
C ARG A 109 -22.71 -1.01 -32.12
N ASN A 110 -23.85 -1.69 -32.05
CA ASN A 110 -25.00 -1.37 -32.89
C ASN A 110 -25.52 0.07 -32.63
N LEU A 111 -25.62 0.48 -31.35
CA LEU A 111 -26.06 1.83 -30.99
C LEU A 111 -25.06 2.91 -31.47
N MET A 112 -23.76 2.65 -31.37
CA MET A 112 -22.73 3.57 -31.88
C MET A 112 -22.79 3.70 -33.41
N GLU A 113 -23.06 2.61 -34.11
CA GLU A 113 -23.21 2.60 -35.57
C GLU A 113 -24.45 3.37 -36.02
N GLU A 114 -25.58 3.18 -35.33
CA GLU A 114 -26.81 3.93 -35.56
C GLU A 114 -26.62 5.44 -35.34
N ARG A 115 -26.00 5.82 -34.22
CA ARG A 115 -25.66 7.21 -33.90
C ARG A 115 -24.75 7.84 -34.96
N LYS A 116 -23.75 7.09 -35.43
CA LYS A 116 -22.85 7.53 -36.51
C LYS A 116 -23.60 7.74 -37.83
N ARG A 117 -24.57 6.88 -38.14
CA ARG A 117 -25.42 7.01 -39.33
C ARG A 117 -26.28 8.28 -39.27
N LEU A 118 -26.95 8.53 -38.15
CA LEU A 118 -27.77 9.74 -37.97
C LEU A 118 -26.92 11.02 -38.04
N SER A 119 -25.74 11.02 -37.42
CA SER A 119 -24.79 12.13 -37.50
C SER A 119 -24.34 12.43 -38.94
N ALA A 120 -24.15 11.40 -39.78
CA ALA A 120 -23.83 11.60 -41.19
C ALA A 120 -24.99 12.25 -41.98
N VAL A 121 -26.25 11.89 -41.67
CA VAL A 121 -27.44 12.51 -42.27
C VAL A 121 -27.57 13.98 -41.84
N ILE A 122 -27.38 14.27 -40.55
CA ILE A 122 -27.39 15.66 -40.02
C ILE A 122 -26.35 16.51 -40.74
N LYS A 123 -25.14 15.99 -40.94
CA LYS A 123 -24.09 16.70 -41.68
C LYS A 123 -24.49 16.99 -43.14
N GLY A 124 -25.20 16.06 -43.78
CA GLY A 124 -25.80 16.28 -45.10
C GLY A 124 -26.83 17.41 -45.09
N LEU A 125 -27.73 17.43 -44.11
CA LEU A 125 -28.73 18.49 -43.95
C LEU A 125 -28.08 19.85 -43.68
N GLU A 126 -26.99 19.92 -42.92
CA GLU A 126 -26.21 21.15 -42.73
C GLU A 126 -25.63 21.68 -44.03
N THR A 127 -25.09 20.81 -44.88
CA THR A 127 -24.59 21.21 -46.20
C THR A 127 -25.71 21.69 -47.12
N GLU A 128 -26.89 21.07 -47.04
CA GLU A 128 -28.07 21.51 -47.80
C GLU A 128 -28.57 22.88 -47.32
N ILE A 129 -28.64 23.09 -46.00
CA ILE A 129 -29.01 24.38 -45.41
C ILE A 129 -28.02 25.46 -45.85
N ALA A 130 -26.71 25.20 -45.75
CA ALA A 130 -25.67 26.13 -46.17
C ALA A 130 -25.75 26.45 -47.67
N PHE A 131 -26.03 25.44 -48.50
CA PHE A 131 -26.27 25.62 -49.93
C PHE A 131 -27.44 26.58 -50.18
N TRP A 132 -28.62 26.34 -49.58
CA TRP A 132 -29.79 27.21 -49.76
C TRP A 132 -29.57 28.62 -49.21
N GLN A 133 -28.86 28.77 -48.09
CA GLN A 133 -28.47 30.07 -47.55
C GLN A 133 -27.53 30.82 -48.50
N SER A 134 -26.60 30.13 -49.18
CA SER A 134 -25.71 30.78 -50.16
C SER A 134 -26.46 31.35 -51.37
N GLN A 135 -27.60 30.75 -51.76
CA GLN A 135 -28.44 31.22 -52.87
C GLN A 135 -29.11 32.58 -52.60
N THR A 136 -29.14 33.05 -51.35
CA THR A 136 -29.65 34.39 -50.99
C THR A 136 -28.83 35.54 -51.60
N LYS A 137 -27.59 35.26 -52.04
CA LYS A 137 -26.70 36.23 -52.67
C LYS A 137 -26.84 36.28 -54.20
N ALA A 138 -27.67 35.42 -54.80
CA ALA A 138 -27.86 35.36 -56.24
C ALA A 138 -28.62 36.59 -56.77
N LYS A 139 -28.15 37.19 -57.87
CA LYS A 139 -28.83 38.32 -58.52
C LYS A 139 -30.02 37.83 -59.35
N THR A 140 -31.24 38.22 -58.98
CA THR A 140 -32.47 37.91 -59.73
C THR A 140 -32.87 39.08 -60.64
N LYS A 141 -33.32 38.80 -61.87
CA LYS A 141 -33.66 39.82 -62.88
C LYS A 141 -35.03 40.49 -62.65
N THR A 142 -35.96 39.81 -61.98
CA THR A 142 -37.31 40.33 -61.72
C THR A 142 -37.71 40.15 -60.25
N LEU A 143 -38.62 41.00 -59.76
CA LEU A 143 -39.17 40.91 -58.40
C LEU A 143 -39.93 39.59 -58.17
N LYS A 144 -40.61 39.07 -59.20
CA LYS A 144 -41.35 37.80 -59.14
C LYS A 144 -40.40 36.60 -58.96
N ASP A 145 -39.27 36.60 -59.65
CA ASP A 145 -38.25 35.55 -59.51
C ASP A 145 -37.57 35.60 -58.13
N ALA A 146 -37.35 36.82 -57.61
CA ALA A 146 -36.84 37.02 -56.25
C ALA A 146 -37.79 36.45 -55.19
N MET A 147 -39.09 36.69 -55.32
CA MET A 147 -40.12 36.16 -54.42
C MET A 147 -40.18 34.63 -54.48
N ASN A 148 -40.18 34.04 -55.68
CA ASN A 148 -40.20 32.58 -55.84
C ASN A 148 -38.94 31.91 -55.24
N LEU A 149 -37.76 32.49 -55.47
CA LEU A 149 -36.51 32.00 -54.89
C LEU A 149 -36.52 32.09 -53.36
N SER A 150 -36.99 33.22 -52.80
CA SER A 150 -37.11 33.39 -51.36
C SER A 150 -38.07 32.37 -50.71
N ALA A 151 -39.18 32.06 -51.38
CA ALA A 151 -40.15 31.07 -50.92
C ALA A 151 -39.59 29.64 -50.99
N ALA A 152 -38.83 29.32 -52.05
CA ALA A 152 -38.16 28.04 -52.20
C ALA A 152 -37.10 27.83 -51.12
N ILE A 153 -36.23 28.82 -50.90
CA ILE A 153 -35.21 28.83 -49.84
C ILE A 153 -35.87 28.66 -48.47
N SER A 154 -36.92 29.43 -48.17
CA SER A 154 -37.61 29.37 -46.88
C SER A 154 -38.24 27.99 -46.63
N ARG A 155 -38.84 27.38 -47.67
CA ARG A 155 -39.46 26.06 -47.56
C ARG A 155 -38.43 24.94 -47.39
N SER A 156 -37.35 24.94 -48.19
CA SER A 156 -36.32 23.91 -48.13
C SER A 156 -35.52 24.00 -46.82
N THR A 157 -35.09 25.20 -46.43
CA THR A 157 -34.36 25.41 -45.17
C THR A 157 -35.22 25.08 -43.96
N LYS A 158 -36.50 25.47 -43.94
CA LYS A 158 -37.42 25.09 -42.84
C LYS A 158 -37.54 23.58 -42.70
N LYS A 159 -37.72 22.85 -43.81
CA LYS A 159 -37.83 21.39 -43.78
C LYS A 159 -36.52 20.74 -43.30
N ALA A 160 -35.37 21.17 -43.85
CA ALA A 160 -34.06 20.64 -43.46
C ALA A 160 -33.74 20.92 -41.99
N TRP A 161 -34.09 22.10 -41.46
CA TRP A 161 -33.96 22.43 -40.04
C TRP A 161 -34.84 21.57 -39.14
N GLN A 162 -36.10 21.35 -39.52
CA GLN A 162 -37.01 20.49 -38.75
C GLN A 162 -36.49 19.05 -38.69
N GLU A 163 -36.01 18.52 -39.80
CA GLU A 163 -35.47 17.16 -39.85
C GLU A 163 -34.15 17.05 -39.09
N LYS A 164 -33.28 18.06 -39.21
CA LYS A 164 -32.04 18.16 -38.42
C LYS A 164 -32.34 18.14 -36.92
N MET A 165 -33.24 19.00 -36.43
CA MET A 165 -33.57 19.07 -34.99
C MET A 165 -34.14 17.75 -34.45
N ASN A 166 -34.97 17.06 -35.25
CA ASN A 166 -35.50 15.74 -34.86
C ASN A 166 -34.38 14.70 -34.73
N LEU A 167 -33.49 14.62 -35.71
CA LEU A 167 -32.37 13.67 -35.70
C LEU A 167 -31.32 14.00 -34.63
N GLU A 168 -31.10 15.28 -34.32
CA GLU A 168 -30.26 15.70 -33.20
C GLU A 168 -30.83 15.21 -31.87
N GLY A 169 -32.14 15.35 -31.65
CA GLY A 169 -32.81 14.80 -30.47
C GLY A 169 -32.74 13.27 -30.37
N GLU A 170 -32.73 12.55 -31.51
CA GLU A 170 -32.48 11.10 -31.52
C GLU A 170 -31.03 10.75 -31.20
N CYS A 171 -30.06 11.52 -31.70
CA CYS A 171 -28.65 11.36 -31.37
C CYS A 171 -28.38 11.57 -29.88
N GLU A 172 -29.01 12.57 -29.24
CA GLU A 172 -28.90 12.80 -27.80
C GLU A 172 -29.42 11.61 -26.98
N LYS A 173 -30.56 11.03 -27.38
CA LYS A 173 -31.10 9.81 -26.74
C LYS A 173 -30.16 8.62 -26.90
N LEU A 174 -29.56 8.44 -28.08
CA LEU A 174 -28.57 7.40 -28.34
C LEU A 174 -27.29 7.63 -27.51
N ASP A 175 -26.80 8.86 -27.42
CA ASP A 175 -25.61 9.22 -26.65
C ASP A 175 -25.80 8.94 -25.15
N LEU A 176 -26.97 9.25 -24.59
CA LEU A 176 -27.33 8.88 -23.21
C LEU A 176 -27.34 7.35 -23.01
N ARG A 177 -27.89 6.60 -23.96
CA ARG A 177 -27.95 5.14 -23.88
C ARG A 177 -26.57 4.49 -24.02
N ILE A 178 -25.74 5.00 -24.92
CA ILE A 178 -24.34 4.61 -25.11
C ILE A 178 -23.56 4.88 -23.82
N LYS A 179 -23.71 6.08 -23.23
CA LYS A 179 -23.04 6.45 -21.98
C LYS A 179 -23.40 5.48 -20.85
N ASN A 180 -24.69 5.29 -20.57
CA ASN A 180 -25.15 4.40 -19.50
C ASN A 180 -24.66 2.96 -19.69
N LEU A 181 -24.79 2.41 -20.90
CA LEU A 181 -24.33 1.05 -21.20
C LEU A 181 -22.81 0.91 -21.11
N SER A 182 -22.06 1.95 -21.51
CA SER A 182 -20.60 1.97 -21.39
C SER A 182 -20.12 2.05 -19.94
N GLU A 183 -20.82 2.79 -19.08
CA GLU A 183 -20.54 2.86 -17.65
C GLU A 183 -20.87 1.54 -16.94
N GLU A 184 -21.96 0.87 -17.34
CA GLU A 184 -22.33 -0.46 -16.85
C GLU A 184 -21.28 -1.51 -17.22
N LEU A 185 -20.74 -1.45 -18.46
CA LEU A 185 -19.64 -2.30 -18.89
C LEU A 185 -18.31 -1.99 -18.16
N LYS A 186 -18.00 -0.71 -17.90
CA LYS A 186 -16.79 -0.32 -17.14
C LYS A 186 -16.81 -0.78 -15.68
N LYS A 187 -17.98 -0.71 -15.02
CA LYS A 187 -18.18 -1.27 -13.67
C LYS A 187 -18.11 -2.81 -13.66
N THR A 188 -18.27 -3.44 -14.82
CA THR A 188 -18.29 -4.89 -15.01
C THR A 188 -17.02 -5.37 -15.75
N SER A 189 -15.85 -4.79 -15.45
CA SER A 189 -14.62 -5.08 -16.20
C SER A 189 -14.34 -6.58 -16.34
N THR A 190 -13.99 -6.95 -17.56
CA THR A 190 -14.51 -8.14 -18.25
C THR A 190 -13.58 -9.36 -18.22
N GLU A 191 -12.50 -9.37 -17.46
CA GLU A 191 -11.47 -10.41 -17.58
C GLU A 191 -11.34 -11.36 -16.37
N ASP A 192 -12.03 -11.06 -15.26
CA ASP A 192 -11.47 -11.42 -13.94
C ASP A 192 -12.36 -12.33 -13.07
N ASN A 193 -13.42 -12.91 -13.66
CA ASN A 193 -14.43 -13.75 -12.99
C ASN A 193 -14.67 -15.12 -13.67
N ALA A 194 -13.84 -15.53 -14.62
CA ALA A 194 -14.00 -16.84 -15.27
C ALA A 194 -13.65 -17.96 -14.28
N GLU A 195 -14.66 -18.63 -13.71
CA GLU A 195 -14.48 -19.74 -12.76
C GLU A 195 -13.55 -20.81 -13.33
N ARG A 196 -12.73 -21.41 -12.48
CA ARG A 196 -11.86 -22.53 -12.85
C ARG A 196 -12.42 -23.82 -12.28
N GLU A 197 -12.60 -24.82 -13.12
CA GLU A 197 -12.94 -26.17 -12.68
C GLU A 197 -11.65 -26.98 -12.58
N VAL A 198 -11.42 -27.54 -11.40
CA VAL A 198 -10.33 -28.48 -11.11
C VAL A 198 -10.93 -29.86 -10.99
N THR A 199 -10.48 -30.79 -11.82
CA THR A 199 -10.85 -32.21 -11.71
C THR A 199 -9.68 -32.97 -11.10
N LEU A 200 -9.92 -33.60 -9.95
CA LEU A 200 -8.96 -34.45 -9.28
C LEU A 200 -9.31 -35.90 -9.57
N SER A 201 -8.33 -36.67 -10.05
CA SER A 201 -8.41 -38.12 -10.11
C SER A 201 -7.81 -38.69 -8.83
N LEU A 202 -8.57 -39.51 -8.12
CA LEU A 202 -8.22 -40.06 -6.81
C LEU A 202 -8.12 -41.57 -6.88
N THR A 203 -7.25 -42.14 -6.04
CA THR A 203 -7.08 -43.57 -5.80
C THR A 203 -7.15 -43.83 -4.30
N GLY A 204 -7.63 -45.02 -3.89
CA GLY A 204 -7.83 -45.34 -2.47
C GLY A 204 -9.17 -44.86 -1.90
N LEU A 205 -10.15 -44.54 -2.76
CA LEU A 205 -11.48 -44.12 -2.33
C LEU A 205 -12.27 -45.28 -1.73
N ASN A 206 -12.88 -45.06 -0.57
CA ASN A 206 -13.86 -45.97 0.00
C ASN A 206 -15.18 -45.91 -0.80
N PRO A 207 -15.64 -47.02 -1.44
CA PRO A 207 -16.87 -47.06 -2.23
C PRO A 207 -18.15 -46.68 -1.46
N GLU A 208 -18.15 -46.77 -0.13
CA GLU A 208 -19.30 -46.43 0.71
C GLU A 208 -19.43 -44.90 0.95
N LYS A 209 -18.34 -44.14 0.79
CA LYS A 209 -18.33 -42.68 0.99
C LYS A 209 -18.69 -41.93 -0.30
N LYS A 210 -19.99 -41.69 -0.53
CA LYS A 210 -20.48 -40.97 -1.73
C LYS A 210 -20.03 -39.50 -1.83
N ASN A 211 -19.66 -38.89 -0.70
CA ASN A 211 -19.16 -37.53 -0.64
C ASN A 211 -17.80 -37.51 0.05
N LEU A 212 -16.91 -36.64 -0.44
CA LEU A 212 -15.59 -36.41 0.11
C LEU A 212 -15.51 -34.99 0.66
N SER A 213 -14.98 -34.84 1.88
CA SER A 213 -14.61 -33.54 2.44
C SER A 213 -13.21 -33.21 1.95
N LEU A 214 -13.07 -32.14 1.18
CA LEU A 214 -11.77 -31.67 0.68
C LEU A 214 -11.42 -30.34 1.32
N LYS A 215 -10.24 -30.30 1.92
CA LYS A 215 -9.62 -29.08 2.43
C LYS A 215 -8.56 -28.64 1.45
N TYR A 216 -8.61 -27.38 1.04
CA TYR A 216 -7.63 -26.82 0.12
C TYR A 216 -7.39 -25.35 0.40
N SER A 217 -6.24 -24.85 -0.04
CA SER A 217 -5.88 -23.44 0.06
C SER A 217 -5.34 -22.92 -1.26
N TYR A 218 -5.56 -21.65 -1.51
CA TYR A 218 -5.04 -20.95 -2.68
C TYR A 218 -4.76 -19.49 -2.36
N THR A 219 -3.98 -18.84 -3.24
CA THR A 219 -3.70 -17.41 -3.16
C THR A 219 -4.63 -16.66 -4.11
N LEU A 220 -5.26 -15.59 -3.62
CA LEU A 220 -5.99 -14.61 -4.41
C LEU A 220 -5.18 -13.33 -4.54
N ALA A 221 -4.98 -12.89 -5.77
CA ALA A 221 -4.50 -11.54 -6.07
C ALA A 221 -5.58 -10.49 -5.82
N ASN A 222 -5.17 -9.21 -5.76
CA ASN A 222 -6.06 -8.05 -5.62
C ASN A 222 -6.96 -8.06 -4.37
N CYS A 223 -6.58 -8.85 -3.38
CA CYS A 223 -7.07 -8.78 -2.01
C CYS A 223 -5.92 -8.23 -1.16
N GLY A 224 -6.20 -7.62 -0.02
CA GLY A 224 -5.11 -7.25 0.87
C GLY A 224 -5.53 -6.39 2.03
N TRP A 225 -4.53 -5.83 2.70
CA TRP A 225 -4.73 -4.93 3.81
C TRP A 225 -3.64 -3.85 3.88
N SER A 226 -3.96 -2.73 4.51
CA SER A 226 -3.04 -1.64 4.82
C SER A 226 -3.27 -1.15 6.25
N PRO A 227 -2.22 -1.02 7.09
CA PRO A 227 -2.38 -0.48 8.43
C PRO A 227 -2.73 1.01 8.41
N LEU A 228 -3.57 1.43 9.34
CA LEU A 228 -3.92 2.82 9.62
C LEU A 228 -3.55 3.08 11.08
N TYR A 229 -2.44 3.79 11.29
CA TYR A 229 -1.94 4.09 12.62
C TYR A 229 -2.26 5.53 13.03
N ARG A 230 -2.56 5.70 14.31
CA ARG A 230 -2.67 7.01 14.94
C ARG A 230 -2.03 6.95 16.33
N LEU A 231 -1.14 7.89 16.57
CA LEU A 231 -0.47 8.13 17.84
C LEU A 231 -0.90 9.49 18.38
N GLU A 232 -1.42 9.52 19.60
CA GLU A 232 -1.78 10.75 20.30
C GLU A 232 -0.93 10.87 21.56
N GLY A 233 0.03 11.79 21.54
CA GLY A 233 0.82 12.16 22.71
C GLY A 233 -0.02 12.98 23.67
N ARG A 234 -0.20 12.48 24.89
CA ARG A 234 -0.86 13.16 26.00
C ARG A 234 0.23 13.66 26.95
N SER A 235 0.84 14.79 26.63
CA SER A 235 2.07 15.25 27.31
C SER A 235 1.86 15.42 28.82
N LEU A 236 0.73 16.01 29.20
CA LEU A 236 0.31 16.23 30.58
C LEU A 236 0.01 14.95 31.36
N GLN A 237 -0.35 13.88 30.66
CA GLN A 237 -0.74 12.61 31.27
C GLN A 237 0.41 11.60 31.25
N GLY A 238 1.57 11.95 30.65
CA GLY A 238 2.73 11.07 30.57
C GLY A 238 2.46 9.78 29.80
N ARG A 239 1.69 9.85 28.70
CA ARG A 239 1.33 8.67 27.90
C ARG A 239 1.15 8.98 26.42
N VAL A 240 1.23 7.94 25.60
CA VAL A 240 0.88 7.96 24.18
C VAL A 240 -0.26 6.96 23.96
N ASP A 241 -1.38 7.45 23.44
CA ASP A 241 -2.50 6.62 23.03
C ASP A 241 -2.27 6.17 21.59
N PHE A 242 -2.17 4.86 21.39
CA PHE A 242 -1.97 4.23 20.10
C PHE A 242 -3.26 3.55 19.64
N SER A 243 -3.65 3.83 18.40
CA SER A 243 -4.75 3.15 17.72
C SER A 243 -4.28 2.61 16.39
N TRP A 244 -4.65 1.36 16.14
CA TRP A 244 -4.34 0.62 14.93
C TRP A 244 -5.61 0.04 14.35
N ASP A 245 -5.98 0.55 13.19
CA ASP A 245 -6.99 -0.06 12.32
C ASP A 245 -6.34 -0.66 11.08
N ALA A 246 -7.02 -1.58 10.41
CA ALA A 246 -6.61 -2.07 9.10
C ALA A 246 -7.68 -1.74 8.06
N GLU A 247 -7.28 -1.08 6.98
CA GLU A 247 -8.08 -1.05 5.77
C GLU A 247 -7.88 -2.38 5.05
N VAL A 248 -8.93 -3.19 4.96
CA VAL A 248 -8.92 -4.51 4.31
C VAL A 248 -9.80 -4.49 3.06
N TRP A 249 -9.42 -5.25 2.04
CA TRP A 249 -10.21 -5.41 0.83
C TRP A 249 -10.08 -6.82 0.25
N GLN A 250 -11.12 -7.23 -0.46
CA GLN A 250 -11.12 -8.49 -1.20
C GLN A 250 -11.81 -8.28 -2.55
N ASN A 251 -11.26 -8.92 -3.58
CA ASN A 251 -11.78 -8.89 -4.94
C ASN A 251 -12.10 -10.29 -5.45
N SER A 252 -12.52 -11.17 -4.54
CA SER A 252 -12.99 -12.51 -4.86
C SER A 252 -14.39 -12.46 -5.49
N THR A 253 -14.86 -13.58 -6.01
CA THR A 253 -16.18 -13.67 -6.65
C THR A 253 -17.34 -13.70 -5.66
N GLN A 254 -17.08 -13.92 -4.36
CA GLN A 254 -18.06 -14.19 -3.31
C GLN A 254 -17.80 -13.37 -2.04
N ASP A 255 -18.82 -13.27 -1.17
CA ASP A 255 -18.66 -12.69 0.16
C ASP A 255 -18.00 -13.69 1.10
N TRP A 256 -17.15 -13.20 2.00
CA TRP A 256 -16.59 -14.01 3.07
C TRP A 256 -17.43 -13.82 4.32
N ASN A 257 -18.05 -14.87 4.83
CA ASN A 257 -18.98 -14.80 5.95
C ASN A 257 -18.45 -15.61 7.14
N GLY A 258 -18.10 -14.93 8.24
CA GLY A 258 -17.66 -15.57 9.48
C GLY A 258 -16.30 -16.28 9.40
N VAL A 259 -15.40 -15.82 8.53
CA VAL A 259 -14.08 -16.44 8.33
C VAL A 259 -13.14 -16.12 9.49
N LYS A 260 -12.25 -17.07 9.82
CA LYS A 260 -11.11 -16.79 10.70
C LYS A 260 -10.16 -15.86 9.95
N LEU A 261 -10.14 -14.58 10.32
CA LEU A 261 -9.37 -13.57 9.61
C LEU A 261 -8.04 -13.31 10.32
N SER A 262 -6.95 -13.39 9.58
CA SER A 262 -5.62 -12.97 10.03
C SER A 262 -5.03 -11.92 9.09
N LEU A 263 -4.24 -11.00 9.63
CA LEU A 263 -3.36 -10.11 8.88
C LEU A 263 -1.94 -10.64 8.96
N ALA A 264 -1.20 -10.60 7.86
CA ALA A 264 0.20 -10.94 7.83
C ALA A 264 0.97 -10.00 6.91
N SER A 265 2.26 -9.81 7.17
CA SER A 265 3.17 -9.11 6.25
C SER A 265 4.52 -9.80 6.23
N GLN A 266 5.24 -9.62 5.12
CA GLN A 266 6.63 -10.07 5.07
C GLN A 266 7.47 -9.31 6.11
N PRO A 267 8.56 -9.92 6.61
CA PRO A 267 9.55 -9.26 7.42
C PRO A 267 10.00 -7.96 6.76
N VAL A 268 9.83 -6.83 7.45
CA VAL A 268 10.43 -5.57 7.03
C VAL A 268 11.61 -5.32 7.96
N VAL A 269 12.75 -4.91 7.40
CA VAL A 269 13.87 -4.43 8.20
C VAL A 269 13.38 -3.24 9.02
N PRO A 270 13.48 -3.25 10.37
CA PRO A 270 13.07 -2.13 11.19
C PRO A 270 13.68 -0.85 10.67
N SER A 271 12.86 0.16 10.43
CA SER A 271 13.35 1.39 9.86
C SER A 271 14.12 2.14 10.95
N THR A 272 15.40 2.46 10.68
CA THR A 272 16.13 3.42 11.52
C THR A 272 15.67 4.87 11.26
N LEU A 273 14.70 5.07 10.35
CA LEU A 273 14.22 6.37 9.89
C LEU A 273 13.32 7.12 10.87
N THR A 274 12.92 6.54 12.01
CA THR A 274 12.11 7.28 13.00
C THR A 274 12.91 8.34 13.77
N THR A 275 14.23 8.43 13.60
CA THR A 275 15.00 9.59 14.10
C THR A 275 14.97 10.72 13.08
N ARG A 276 13.96 11.60 13.19
CA ARG A 276 13.97 12.89 12.50
C ARG A 276 15.23 13.66 12.93
N GLU A 277 16.02 14.06 11.93
CA GLU A 277 17.26 14.86 11.98
C GLU A 277 18.32 14.39 12.98
N LYS A 278 19.10 13.34 12.65
CA LYS A 278 20.31 13.02 13.41
C LYS A 278 21.18 14.27 13.57
N SER A 279 21.75 14.46 14.75
CA SER A 279 22.79 15.49 14.96
C SER A 279 23.86 15.34 13.88
N THR A 280 24.39 16.47 13.41
CA THR A 280 25.47 16.48 12.43
C THR A 280 26.64 15.62 12.93
N GLU A 281 27.27 14.85 12.04
CA GLU A 281 28.41 14.02 12.40
C GLU A 281 29.70 14.83 12.22
N TRP A 282 30.51 14.96 13.28
CA TRP A 282 31.81 15.60 13.22
C TRP A 282 32.93 14.57 13.09
N LYS A 283 32.96 13.85 11.97
CA LYS A 283 34.04 12.89 11.67
C LYS A 283 35.32 13.64 11.33
N ILE A 284 36.41 13.21 11.97
CA ILE A 284 37.76 13.74 11.76
C ILE A 284 38.67 12.58 11.39
N GLU A 285 39.21 12.63 10.18
CA GLU A 285 40.03 11.56 9.64
C GLU A 285 41.19 12.09 8.80
N ALA A 286 42.18 11.23 8.56
CA ALA A 286 43.21 11.49 7.56
C ALA A 286 42.74 10.93 6.21
N PRO A 287 42.97 11.62 5.09
CA PRO A 287 42.57 11.13 3.78
C PRO A 287 43.23 9.78 3.54
N LYS A 288 42.41 8.77 3.23
CA LYS A 288 42.92 7.49 2.77
C LYS A 288 43.59 7.75 1.42
N THR A 289 44.91 7.66 1.37
CA THR A 289 45.65 7.66 0.10
C THR A 289 45.29 6.38 -0.66
N VAL A 290 44.19 6.44 -1.42
CA VAL A 290 43.92 5.46 -2.47
C VAL A 290 44.96 5.73 -3.55
N LYS A 291 46.13 5.10 -3.44
CA LYS A 291 47.00 4.90 -4.60
C LYS A 291 46.17 4.12 -5.60
N ARG A 292 45.55 4.83 -6.54
CA ARG A 292 44.88 4.27 -7.70
C ARG A 292 45.96 3.64 -8.57
N LYS A 293 46.43 2.46 -8.19
CA LYS A 293 47.14 1.58 -9.11
C LYS A 293 46.13 1.19 -10.17
N SER A 294 46.30 1.75 -11.37
CA SER A 294 45.76 1.20 -12.59
C SER A 294 46.37 -0.19 -12.81
N SER A 295 45.79 -1.19 -12.17
CA SER A 295 45.96 -2.59 -12.55
C SER A 295 44.60 -3.25 -12.37
N GLY A 296 44.01 -3.64 -13.49
CA GLY A 296 42.77 -4.40 -13.52
C GLY A 296 42.93 -5.69 -12.71
N LYS A 297 42.41 -5.65 -11.49
CA LYS A 297 41.92 -6.80 -10.75
C LYS A 297 40.89 -6.22 -9.80
N VAL A 298 39.64 -6.62 -9.99
CA VAL A 298 38.57 -6.33 -9.06
C VAL A 298 38.90 -7.10 -7.79
N GLU A 299 39.71 -6.49 -6.92
CA GLU A 299 39.75 -6.86 -5.52
C GLU A 299 38.42 -6.37 -4.95
N GLN A 300 37.56 -7.35 -4.75
CA GLN A 300 36.31 -7.27 -4.03
C GLN A 300 36.65 -6.66 -2.67
N ALA A 301 36.40 -5.35 -2.54
CA ALA A 301 36.46 -4.68 -1.26
C ALA A 301 35.55 -5.47 -0.33
N ASP A 302 36.12 -5.99 0.75
CA ASP A 302 35.37 -6.40 1.93
C ASP A 302 34.54 -5.18 2.33
N SER A 303 33.30 -5.18 1.85
CA SER A 303 32.23 -4.39 2.40
C SER A 303 32.25 -4.72 3.88
N ALA A 304 32.72 -3.76 4.70
CA ALA A 304 32.49 -3.78 6.12
C ALA A 304 31.05 -4.23 6.29
N SER A 305 30.90 -5.43 6.85
CA SER A 305 29.62 -6.10 7.00
C SER A 305 28.75 -5.12 7.77
N ILE A 306 27.81 -4.49 7.04
CA ILE A 306 26.62 -3.92 7.65
C ILE A 306 26.12 -5.07 8.53
N PRO A 307 26.03 -4.89 9.87
CA PRO A 307 25.55 -5.98 10.71
C PRO A 307 24.21 -6.37 10.13
N THR A 308 24.14 -7.59 9.59
CA THR A 308 22.92 -8.15 9.03
C THR A 308 21.92 -8.11 10.16
N GLN A 309 21.06 -7.08 10.18
CA GLN A 309 19.97 -7.02 11.14
C GLN A 309 19.16 -8.27 10.87
N ASN A 310 19.11 -9.16 11.86
CA ASN A 310 18.40 -10.42 11.74
C ASN A 310 16.99 -10.11 11.24
N PRO A 311 16.53 -10.78 10.16
CA PRO A 311 15.18 -10.58 9.67
C PRO A 311 14.21 -10.81 10.82
N VAL A 312 13.42 -9.80 11.16
CA VAL A 312 12.38 -9.92 12.18
C VAL A 312 11.40 -11.00 11.71
N ALA A 313 10.89 -11.81 12.63
CA ALA A 313 9.90 -12.83 12.29
C ALA A 313 8.73 -12.23 11.46
N PRO A 314 8.15 -12.97 10.51
CA PRO A 314 7.01 -12.49 9.73
C PRO A 314 5.87 -12.11 10.67
N PHE A 315 5.35 -10.89 10.49
CA PHE A 315 4.22 -10.41 11.27
C PHE A 315 2.97 -11.22 10.93
N LYS A 316 2.27 -11.71 11.96
CA LYS A 316 0.94 -12.31 11.84
C LYS A 316 0.07 -11.94 13.03
N ARG A 317 -1.13 -11.43 12.78
CA ARG A 317 -2.13 -11.04 13.79
C ARG A 317 -3.48 -11.66 13.47
N PHE A 318 -4.05 -12.38 14.43
CA PHE A 318 -5.39 -12.96 14.32
C PHE A 318 -6.45 -11.95 14.78
N LEU A 319 -7.51 -11.76 14.00
CA LEU A 319 -8.59 -10.78 14.23
C LEU A 319 -9.92 -11.42 14.67
N GLY A 320 -9.94 -12.74 14.90
CA GLY A 320 -11.16 -13.48 15.21
C GLY A 320 -11.98 -13.85 13.97
N GLN A 321 -13.25 -14.18 14.18
CA GLN A 321 -14.21 -14.40 13.10
C GLN A 321 -14.73 -13.07 12.56
N ARG A 322 -14.61 -12.85 11.25
CA ARG A 322 -15.03 -11.62 10.57
C ARG A 322 -15.72 -11.94 9.24
N SER A 323 -16.56 -11.03 8.77
CA SER A 323 -17.16 -11.10 7.44
C SER A 323 -16.62 -9.96 6.58
N LEU A 324 -16.23 -10.25 5.34
CA LEU A 324 -15.71 -9.28 4.37
C LEU A 324 -16.53 -9.35 3.07
N PRO A 325 -17.32 -8.31 2.74
CA PRO A 325 -18.11 -8.27 1.52
C PRO A 325 -17.24 -8.08 0.29
N LYS A 326 -17.75 -8.53 -0.86
CA LYS A 326 -17.09 -8.43 -2.16
C LYS A 326 -16.85 -7.00 -2.60
N GLY A 327 -15.59 -6.70 -2.96
CA GLY A 327 -15.19 -5.50 -3.69
C GLY A 327 -15.23 -4.20 -2.88
N GLN A 328 -15.64 -4.23 -1.62
CA GLN A 328 -15.70 -3.07 -0.75
C GLN A 328 -14.54 -3.06 0.24
N LYS A 329 -13.87 -1.92 0.37
CA LYS A 329 -12.89 -1.68 1.43
C LYS A 329 -13.61 -1.54 2.77
N GLN A 330 -13.05 -2.14 3.82
CA GLN A 330 -13.55 -2.02 5.19
C GLN A 330 -12.41 -1.62 6.13
N ILE A 331 -12.74 -0.85 7.16
CA ILE A 331 -11.81 -0.53 8.24
C ILE A 331 -12.17 -1.41 9.43
N ILE A 332 -11.20 -2.17 9.93
CA ILE A 332 -11.38 -3.08 11.07
C ILE A 332 -10.39 -2.69 12.17
N PRO A 333 -10.84 -2.55 13.43
CA PRO A 333 -9.93 -2.32 14.54
C PRO A 333 -9.03 -3.53 14.77
N VAL A 334 -7.72 -3.28 14.86
CA VAL A 334 -6.70 -4.30 15.11
C VAL A 334 -6.29 -4.25 16.58
N GLU A 335 -5.89 -3.08 17.06
CA GLU A 335 -5.34 -2.92 18.40
C GLU A 335 -5.51 -1.48 18.89
N ASN A 336 -5.80 -1.34 20.18
CA ASN A 336 -5.71 -0.06 20.88
C ASN A 336 -4.86 -0.27 22.11
N ALA A 337 -3.91 0.63 22.34
CA ALA A 337 -3.00 0.56 23.47
C ALA A 337 -2.74 1.96 24.03
N THR A 338 -2.45 2.01 25.32
CA THR A 338 -1.94 3.22 25.96
C THR A 338 -0.58 2.87 26.54
N TRP A 339 0.45 3.58 26.07
CA TRP A 339 1.81 3.36 26.52
C TRP A 339 2.28 4.50 27.43
N PRO A 340 2.84 4.20 28.61
CA PRO A 340 3.55 5.20 29.39
C PRO A 340 4.64 5.87 28.55
N ALA A 341 4.75 7.19 28.68
CA ALA A 341 5.66 7.98 27.88
C ALA A 341 6.26 9.14 28.67
N THR A 342 7.59 9.29 28.56
CA THR A 342 8.30 10.46 29.09
C THR A 342 8.53 11.44 27.96
N PHE A 343 7.90 12.62 28.06
CA PHE A 343 8.08 13.70 27.10
C PHE A 343 9.27 14.56 27.50
N THR A 344 10.20 14.76 26.56
CA THR A 344 11.42 15.51 26.77
C THR A 344 11.67 16.40 25.55
N PRO A 345 11.67 17.73 25.71
CA PRO A 345 12.16 18.64 24.69
C PRO A 345 13.61 18.31 24.34
N LEU A 346 13.87 18.13 23.05
CA LEU A 346 15.18 17.79 22.51
C LEU A 346 15.68 18.94 21.64
N LEU A 347 16.77 19.57 22.04
CA LEU A 347 17.44 20.60 21.25
C LEU A 347 18.64 20.02 20.51
N ARG A 348 18.78 20.39 19.24
CA ARG A 348 19.97 20.13 18.42
C ARG A 348 20.47 21.43 17.82
N PRO A 349 21.09 22.33 18.60
CA PRO A 349 21.28 23.74 18.22
C PRO A 349 21.98 23.97 16.88
N PHE A 350 22.90 23.08 16.48
CA PHE A 350 23.63 23.16 15.20
C PHE A 350 22.84 22.63 13.99
N SER A 351 21.76 21.87 14.20
CA SER A 351 20.87 21.38 13.14
C SER A 351 19.57 22.20 13.09
N GLN A 352 19.01 22.52 14.26
CA GLN A 352 17.77 23.27 14.44
C GLN A 352 17.80 24.07 15.75
N ARG A 353 17.29 25.31 15.70
CA ARG A 353 17.33 26.23 16.85
C ARG A 353 16.20 26.01 17.84
N SER A 354 15.03 25.56 17.39
CA SER A 354 13.89 25.19 18.23
C SER A 354 13.98 23.72 18.68
N SER A 355 13.36 23.41 19.81
CA SER A 355 13.33 22.04 20.31
C SER A 355 12.38 21.15 19.52
N LEU A 356 12.65 19.85 19.51
CA LEU A 356 11.71 18.80 19.12
C LEU A 356 11.03 18.22 20.35
N ILE A 357 9.77 17.86 20.22
CA ILE A 357 9.03 17.20 21.28
C ILE A 357 9.29 15.69 21.16
N GLY A 358 10.30 15.20 21.90
CA GLY A 358 10.60 13.78 21.99
C GLY A 358 9.69 13.10 23.00
N ALA A 359 9.30 11.85 22.75
CA ALA A 359 8.64 10.99 23.71
C ALA A 359 9.31 9.62 23.74
N ALA A 360 9.83 9.23 24.90
CA ALA A 360 10.31 7.87 25.12
C ALA A 360 9.16 7.01 25.62
N VAL A 361 8.77 6.01 24.82
CA VAL A 361 7.64 5.12 25.08
C VAL A 361 8.13 3.75 25.52
N ILE A 362 7.46 3.17 26.51
CA ILE A 362 7.72 1.81 27.01
C ILE A 362 6.43 0.99 26.89
N SER A 363 6.49 -0.11 26.15
CA SER A 363 5.42 -1.11 26.05
C SER A 363 5.61 -2.20 27.10
N PRO A 364 4.53 -2.71 27.75
CA PRO A 364 4.63 -3.78 28.73
C PRO A 364 5.08 -5.13 28.14
N LEU A 365 4.88 -5.33 26.83
CA LEU A 365 5.28 -6.53 26.10
C LEU A 365 6.01 -6.15 24.82
N PRO A 366 6.96 -6.98 24.32
CA PRO A 366 7.59 -6.75 23.03
C PRO A 366 6.56 -6.65 21.90
N LEU A 367 6.58 -5.54 21.17
CA LEU A 367 5.70 -5.29 20.03
C LEU A 367 6.38 -5.63 18.71
N GLN A 368 5.55 -5.91 17.71
CA GLN A 368 5.95 -6.11 16.32
C GLN A 368 4.94 -5.37 15.43
N ILE A 369 5.04 -4.05 15.41
CA ILE A 369 4.19 -3.19 14.58
C ILE A 369 4.93 -2.90 13.27
N PRO A 370 4.41 -3.34 12.11
CA PRO A 370 5.08 -3.18 10.83
C PRO A 370 5.11 -1.71 10.38
N LEU A 371 6.13 -1.35 9.61
CA LEU A 371 6.34 0.01 9.10
C LEU A 371 5.18 0.47 8.21
N ASN A 372 4.57 1.60 8.56
CA ASN A 372 3.69 2.36 7.68
C ASN A 372 3.54 3.81 8.15
N SER A 373 2.92 4.67 7.35
CA SER A 373 2.59 6.04 7.77
C SER A 373 1.53 6.06 8.88
N ALA A 374 1.76 6.89 9.89
CA ALA A 374 0.88 7.12 11.03
C ALA A 374 0.53 8.60 11.17
N LEU A 375 -0.65 8.89 11.69
CA LEU A 375 -1.03 10.23 12.14
C LEU A 375 -0.48 10.49 13.54
N PHE A 376 0.25 11.59 13.71
CA PHE A 376 0.79 12.02 15.00
C PHE A 376 0.03 13.24 15.49
N LEU A 377 -0.55 13.13 16.68
CA LEU A 377 -1.23 14.19 17.38
C LEU A 377 -0.51 14.46 18.70
N LEU A 378 -0.48 15.71 19.13
CA LEU A 378 0.00 16.11 20.45
C LEU A 378 -1.08 16.94 21.13
N ASP A 379 -1.55 16.48 22.28
CA ASP A 379 -2.58 17.13 23.09
C ASP A 379 -3.82 17.57 22.27
N GLY A 380 -4.23 16.71 21.33
CA GLY A 380 -5.39 16.91 20.45
C GLY A 380 -5.10 17.67 19.14
N VAL A 381 -3.90 18.21 18.96
CA VAL A 381 -3.50 18.92 17.74
C VAL A 381 -2.79 17.97 16.78
N LEU A 382 -3.21 17.92 15.51
CA LEU A 382 -2.52 17.17 14.47
C LEU A 382 -1.18 17.83 14.14
N VAL A 383 -0.08 17.11 14.41
CA VAL A 383 1.28 17.55 14.11
C VAL A 383 1.64 17.20 12.67
N GLY A 384 1.23 16.00 12.22
CA GLY A 384 1.50 15.56 10.86
C GLY A 384 1.33 14.06 10.65
N ARG A 385 1.82 13.60 9.50
CA ARG A 385 1.86 12.18 9.13
C ARG A 385 3.30 11.75 8.91
N TYR A 386 3.75 10.74 9.65
CA TYR A 386 5.14 10.26 9.62
C TYR A 386 5.18 8.74 9.56
N ASP A 387 6.28 8.18 9.06
CA ASP A 387 6.48 6.74 9.08
C ASP A 387 6.67 6.25 10.52
N PHE A 388 6.05 5.13 10.82
CA PHE A 388 6.01 4.54 12.15
C PHE A 388 6.13 3.02 12.07
N ASP A 389 7.00 2.49 12.92
CA ASP A 389 7.11 1.09 13.29
C ASP A 389 7.39 1.02 14.79
N PHE A 390 7.13 -0.13 15.40
CA PHE A 390 7.51 -0.39 16.78
C PHE A 390 7.88 -1.86 16.94
N TYR A 391 9.18 -2.10 17.05
CA TYR A 391 9.75 -3.41 17.37
C TYR A 391 10.42 -3.37 18.74
N GLY A 392 10.14 -4.36 19.59
CA GLY A 392 10.67 -4.43 20.94
C GLY A 392 9.78 -3.73 21.97
N GLN A 393 10.37 -3.33 23.10
CA GLN A 393 9.63 -2.75 24.23
C GLN A 393 9.78 -1.22 24.32
N GLU A 394 10.82 -0.65 23.73
CA GLU A 394 11.10 0.78 23.84
C GLU A 394 11.16 1.43 22.46
N LYS A 395 10.59 2.63 22.34
CA LYS A 395 10.67 3.43 21.12
C LYS A 395 10.73 4.91 21.46
N LYS A 396 11.63 5.64 20.81
CA LYS A 396 11.63 7.11 20.82
C LYS A 396 10.75 7.62 19.67
N LEU A 397 9.80 8.48 20.00
CA LEU A 397 8.87 9.14 19.08
C LEU A 397 9.14 10.64 19.05
N PHE A 398 8.72 11.29 17.97
CA PHE A 398 8.83 12.74 17.81
C PHE A 398 7.49 13.34 17.40
N PHE A 399 7.02 14.32 18.16
CA PHE A 399 5.74 14.99 17.99
C PHE A 399 5.89 16.43 17.46
N GLY A 400 6.87 16.63 16.57
CA GLY A 400 7.11 17.92 15.93
C GLY A 400 8.02 18.84 16.73
N SER A 401 8.08 20.11 16.34
CA SER A 401 8.89 21.15 16.97
C SER A 401 8.09 21.96 17.98
N ASP A 402 8.72 22.31 19.10
CA ASP A 402 8.23 23.29 20.05
C ASP A 402 9.11 24.55 19.96
N PRO A 403 8.60 25.66 19.38
CA PRO A 403 9.35 26.90 19.24
C PRO A 403 9.50 27.66 20.56
N SER A 404 8.73 27.32 21.60
CA SER A 404 8.82 28.01 22.91
C SER A 404 10.09 27.66 23.67
N ILE A 405 10.77 26.58 23.29
CA ILE A 405 12.07 26.19 23.83
C ILE A 405 13.06 26.22 22.67
N PHE A 406 14.07 27.08 22.76
CA PHE A 406 15.04 27.28 21.69
C PHE A 406 16.43 27.59 22.22
N ALA A 407 17.42 27.49 21.33
CA ALA A 407 18.81 27.78 21.62
C ALA A 407 19.42 28.73 20.58
N GLU A 408 20.19 29.68 21.07
CA GLU A 408 21.06 30.55 20.29
C GLU A 408 22.51 30.13 20.50
N ILE A 409 23.29 30.01 19.42
CA ILE A 409 24.74 29.76 19.53
C ILE A 409 25.49 31.04 19.26
N LYS A 410 26.39 31.37 20.17
CA LYS A 410 27.36 32.45 20.03
C LYS A 410 28.76 31.87 20.02
N MET A 411 29.41 31.93 18.87
CA MET A 411 30.79 31.50 18.73
C MET A 411 31.73 32.53 19.38
N LEU A 412 32.58 32.07 20.30
CA LEU A 412 33.53 32.89 21.05
C LEU A 412 34.93 32.84 20.42
N SER A 413 35.37 31.66 19.98
CA SER A 413 36.57 31.47 19.16
C SER A 413 36.39 30.33 18.17
N LYS A 414 37.10 30.43 17.04
CA LYS A 414 37.25 29.36 16.06
C LYS A 414 38.67 29.38 15.47
N PRO A 415 39.12 28.29 14.86
CA PRO A 415 40.35 28.28 14.09
C PRO A 415 40.27 29.30 12.94
N GLN A 416 41.38 29.97 12.67
CA GLN A 416 41.52 30.78 11.45
C GLN A 416 41.75 29.86 10.24
N ASP A 417 41.57 30.38 9.02
CA ASP A 417 41.81 29.61 7.78
C ASP A 417 43.25 29.08 7.67
N VAL A 418 44.18 29.67 8.42
CA VAL A 418 45.55 29.19 8.58
C VAL A 418 45.64 28.36 9.85
N THR A 419 45.98 27.08 9.70
CA THR A 419 46.21 26.15 10.81
C THR A 419 47.27 26.70 11.76
N VAL A 420 46.93 26.80 13.05
CA VAL A 420 47.87 27.22 14.10
C VAL A 420 48.86 26.08 14.32
N ILE A 421 50.15 26.37 14.11
CA ILE A 421 51.23 25.40 14.28
C ILE A 421 51.92 25.71 15.61
N GLU A 422 51.73 24.83 16.60
CA GLU A 422 52.44 24.84 17.87
C GLU A 422 53.52 23.76 17.85
N GLY A 423 54.74 24.14 17.45
CA GLY A 423 55.87 23.22 17.32
C GLY A 423 55.68 22.18 16.19
N GLU A 424 55.64 20.89 16.54
CA GLU A 424 55.40 19.76 15.63
C GLU A 424 53.92 19.38 15.50
N LYS A 425 53.02 20.17 16.06
CA LYS A 425 51.58 19.91 16.05
C LYS A 425 50.82 21.00 15.32
N GLN A 426 49.68 20.60 14.76
CA GLN A 426 48.62 21.50 14.32
C GLN A 426 47.47 21.42 15.33
N VAL A 427 46.91 22.58 15.64
CA VAL A 427 45.89 22.74 16.67
C VAL A 427 44.67 23.44 16.09
N TRP A 428 43.49 22.97 16.48
CA TRP A 428 42.22 23.62 16.21
C TRP A 428 41.41 23.75 17.50
N ASP A 429 41.13 24.99 17.88
CA ASP A 429 40.34 25.33 19.06
C ASP A 429 39.02 25.99 18.65
N TRP A 430 37.91 25.38 19.08
CA TRP A 430 36.59 25.99 19.03
C TRP A 430 36.10 26.29 20.42
N HIS A 431 35.45 27.44 20.57
CA HIS A 431 34.80 27.81 21.81
C HIS A 431 33.49 28.52 21.49
N TRP A 432 32.39 28.05 22.07
CA TRP A 432 31.08 28.65 21.86
C TRP A 432 30.22 28.61 23.12
N GLN A 433 29.24 29.50 23.15
CA GLN A 433 28.17 29.52 24.13
C GLN A 433 26.86 29.13 23.47
N THR A 434 26.14 28.20 24.07
CA THR A 434 24.76 27.85 23.69
C THR A 434 23.83 28.41 24.75
N VAL A 435 23.08 29.46 24.40
CA VAL A 435 22.09 30.09 25.27
C VAL A 435 20.75 29.43 25.03
N VAL A 436 20.31 28.60 25.97
CA VAL A 436 19.01 27.92 25.92
C VAL A 436 17.97 28.76 26.64
N LYS A 437 16.80 28.96 26.04
CA LYS A 437 15.70 29.76 26.55
C LYS A 437 14.42 28.94 26.58
N ASN A 438 13.63 29.11 27.65
CA ASN A 438 12.29 28.58 27.80
C ASN A 438 11.31 29.76 27.88
N GLU A 439 10.68 30.10 26.76
CA GLU A 439 9.58 31.07 26.68
C GLU A 439 8.20 30.42 26.94
N GLY A 440 8.19 29.12 27.25
CA GLY A 440 7.00 28.40 27.65
C GLY A 440 6.51 28.78 29.05
N SER A 441 5.28 28.36 29.35
CA SER A 441 4.60 28.63 30.63
C SER A 441 4.88 27.60 31.72
N ARG A 442 5.75 26.61 31.47
CA ARG A 442 6.02 25.49 32.38
C ARG A 442 7.51 25.25 32.56
N GLU A 443 7.87 24.69 33.71
CA GLU A 443 9.21 24.17 33.94
C GLU A 443 9.43 22.91 33.11
N VAL A 444 10.59 22.80 32.47
CA VAL A 444 10.91 21.73 31.52
C VAL A 444 12.34 21.22 31.73
N LYS A 445 12.51 19.91 31.59
CA LYS A 445 13.83 19.28 31.50
C LYS A 445 14.16 19.10 30.03
N VAL A 446 15.13 19.85 29.53
CA VAL A 446 15.52 19.85 28.12
C VAL A 446 16.78 19.01 27.94
N ARG A 447 16.76 18.10 26.97
CA ARG A 447 17.95 17.39 26.50
C ARG A 447 18.55 18.18 25.35
N ILE A 448 19.83 18.49 25.44
CA ILE A 448 20.61 19.17 24.40
C ILE A 448 21.56 18.14 23.81
N GLU A 449 21.45 17.91 22.51
CA GLU A 449 22.34 17.06 21.72
C GLU A 449 23.18 17.95 20.79
N GLU A 450 24.50 17.90 20.96
CA GLU A 450 25.46 18.64 20.16
C GLU A 450 26.51 17.70 19.55
N PRO A 451 27.01 18.00 18.35
CA PRO A 451 28.08 17.23 17.72
C PRO A 451 29.37 17.32 18.54
N VAL A 452 30.01 16.17 18.76
CA VAL A 452 31.36 16.08 19.34
C VAL A 452 32.31 15.42 18.32
N PRO A 453 33.62 15.74 18.36
CA PRO A 453 34.60 15.14 17.45
C PRO A 453 34.58 13.62 17.49
N GLN A 454 34.39 12.99 16.33
CA GLN A 454 34.48 11.55 16.14
C GLN A 454 35.80 11.21 15.44
N ILE A 455 36.82 10.96 16.25
CA ILE A 455 38.17 10.65 15.77
C ILE A 455 38.20 9.27 15.08
N ARG A 456 38.64 9.25 13.81
CA ARG A 456 38.81 8.02 13.02
C ARG A 456 40.27 7.69 12.71
N ASP A 457 41.21 8.53 13.13
CA ASP A 457 42.64 8.27 13.07
C ASP A 457 43.26 8.39 14.46
N ARG A 458 43.94 7.33 14.91
CA ARG A 458 44.57 7.23 16.25
C ARG A 458 45.62 8.31 16.56
N ARG A 459 46.14 9.00 15.54
CA ARG A 459 47.14 10.06 15.69
C ARG A 459 46.52 11.41 16.06
N ILE A 460 45.22 11.56 15.83
CA ILE A 460 44.46 12.76 16.17
C ILE A 460 43.93 12.57 17.58
N LYS A 461 43.99 13.62 18.39
CA LYS A 461 43.39 13.64 19.73
C LYS A 461 42.42 14.80 19.81
N SER A 462 41.37 14.60 20.58
CA SER A 462 40.37 15.62 20.86
C SER A 462 40.05 15.65 22.34
N GLU A 463 39.93 16.85 22.88
CA GLU A 463 39.42 17.12 24.22
C GLU A 463 38.17 18.01 24.09
N VAL A 464 37.07 17.55 24.67
CA VAL A 464 35.81 18.31 24.75
C VAL A 464 35.60 18.67 26.21
N ARG A 465 35.49 19.96 26.51
CA ARG A 465 35.09 20.46 27.83
C ARG A 465 33.82 21.28 27.69
N GLY A 466 32.96 21.22 28.69
CA GLY A 466 31.78 22.06 28.74
C GLY A 466 31.25 22.20 30.14
N GLU A 467 30.50 23.28 30.36
CA GLU A 467 29.79 23.56 31.60
C GLU A 467 28.29 23.73 31.32
N PRO A 468 27.43 22.83 31.83
CA PRO A 468 27.72 21.54 32.48
C PRO A 468 28.46 20.55 31.57
N GLU A 469 29.03 19.51 32.19
CA GLU A 469 29.82 18.46 31.53
C GLU A 469 29.06 17.80 30.36
N VAL A 470 29.77 17.55 29.26
CA VAL A 470 29.21 16.95 28.04
C VAL A 470 29.32 15.43 28.11
N LEU A 471 28.19 14.72 28.15
CA LEU A 471 28.17 13.26 28.14
C LEU A 471 28.26 12.74 26.70
N THR A 472 29.35 12.05 26.36
CA THR A 472 29.53 11.49 25.02
C THR A 472 28.85 10.12 24.90
N GLU A 473 27.88 10.02 24.01
CA GLU A 473 27.21 8.75 23.70
C GLU A 473 28.02 7.88 22.74
N ALA A 474 27.76 6.56 22.73
CA ALA A 474 28.34 5.62 21.77
C ALA A 474 28.02 5.95 20.30
N SER A 475 26.95 6.73 20.07
CA SER A 475 26.55 7.28 18.77
C SER A 475 27.47 8.41 18.28
N GLY A 476 28.39 8.90 19.13
CA GLY A 476 29.28 10.02 18.84
C GLY A 476 28.57 11.37 18.88
N VAL A 477 27.56 11.50 19.75
CA VAL A 477 26.81 12.73 20.04
C VAL A 477 27.06 13.12 21.49
N GLY A 478 27.33 14.39 21.75
CA GLY A 478 27.40 14.95 23.10
C GLY A 478 26.00 15.29 23.59
N SER A 479 25.68 14.88 24.82
CA SER A 479 24.36 15.07 25.42
C SER A 479 24.45 15.75 26.78
N ARG A 480 23.50 16.64 27.07
CA ARG A 480 23.37 17.37 28.33
C ARG A 480 21.90 17.57 28.68
N ASP A 481 21.56 17.45 29.96
CA ASP A 481 20.20 17.70 30.44
C ASP A 481 20.18 18.97 31.30
N LEU A 482 19.20 19.85 31.07
CA LEU A 482 19.02 21.11 31.81
C LEU A 482 17.60 21.26 32.32
N GLU A 483 17.46 21.78 33.54
CA GLU A 483 16.16 22.22 34.05
C GLU A 483 15.99 23.72 33.84
N LEU A 484 14.88 24.10 33.18
CA LEU A 484 14.55 25.48 32.84
C LEU A 484 13.18 25.85 33.38
N LYS A 485 13.16 26.85 34.28
CA LYS A 485 11.92 27.48 34.74
C LYS A 485 11.22 28.24 33.60
N PRO A 486 9.90 28.49 33.71
CA PRO A 486 9.18 29.34 32.77
C PRO A 486 9.85 30.72 32.62
N GLY A 487 10.03 31.20 31.40
CA GLY A 487 10.76 32.45 31.08
C GLY A 487 12.26 32.42 31.38
N GLY A 488 12.80 31.27 31.80
CA GLY A 488 14.19 31.12 32.21
C GLY A 488 15.15 30.92 31.04
N SER A 489 16.43 31.19 31.29
CA SER A 489 17.52 30.90 30.36
C SER A 489 18.72 30.32 31.10
N ARG A 490 19.47 29.46 30.40
CA ARG A 490 20.76 28.93 30.84
C ARG A 490 21.76 29.05 29.71
N THR A 491 22.97 29.46 30.05
CA THR A 491 24.10 29.48 29.13
C THR A 491 24.93 28.24 29.37
N LEU A 492 25.21 27.51 28.30
CA LEU A 492 26.16 26.42 28.24
C LEU A 492 27.44 26.94 27.61
N GLU A 493 28.58 26.59 28.17
CA GLU A 493 29.87 26.85 27.54
C GLU A 493 30.47 25.55 27.02
N THR A 494 31.12 25.59 25.86
CA THR A 494 31.76 24.41 25.26
C THR A 494 33.04 24.82 24.56
N SER A 495 34.11 24.09 24.87
CA SER A 495 35.40 24.21 24.21
C SER A 495 35.82 22.86 23.66
N VAL A 496 36.28 22.85 22.41
CA VAL A 496 36.82 21.68 21.76
C VAL A 496 38.23 21.99 21.31
N HIS A 497 39.18 21.22 21.82
CA HIS A 497 40.58 21.26 21.43
C HIS A 497 40.91 20.02 20.63
N ILE A 498 41.43 20.18 19.42
CA ILE A 498 41.88 19.07 18.56
C ILE A 498 43.35 19.28 18.23
N GLU A 499 44.15 18.24 18.49
CA GLU A 499 45.57 18.21 18.13
C GLU A 499 45.88 17.07 17.16
N ALA A 500 46.71 17.35 16.16
CA ALA A 500 47.25 16.35 15.24
C ALA A 500 48.72 16.64 14.89
N PRO A 501 49.49 15.63 14.42
CA PRO A 501 50.84 15.85 13.91
C PRO A 501 50.85 16.83 12.74
N ARG A 502 51.83 17.73 12.68
CA ARG A 502 51.92 18.80 11.67
C ARG A 502 51.96 18.29 10.22
N ASP A 503 52.52 17.12 10.00
CA ASP A 503 52.66 16.47 8.68
C ASP A 503 51.40 15.70 8.25
N LEU A 504 50.41 15.56 9.14
CA LEU A 504 49.18 14.86 8.85
C LEU A 504 48.20 15.75 8.10
N HIS A 505 47.71 15.35 6.92
CA HIS A 505 46.55 16.01 6.36
C HIS A 505 45.29 15.55 7.12
N VAL A 506 44.53 16.49 7.69
CA VAL A 506 43.31 16.21 8.45
C VAL A 506 42.11 16.75 7.69
N GLU A 507 41.10 15.90 7.51
CA GLU A 507 39.80 16.25 6.94
C GLU A 507 38.74 16.22 8.04
N MET A 508 37.91 17.26 8.07
CA MET A 508 36.78 17.38 8.98
C MET A 508 35.49 17.44 8.16
N SER A 509 34.61 16.47 8.36
CA SER A 509 33.32 16.39 7.64
C SER A 509 32.35 17.52 7.98
N TRP A 510 32.54 18.17 9.13
CA TRP A 510 31.74 19.29 9.62
C TRP A 510 32.55 20.10 10.64
N THR A 511 32.20 21.36 10.84
CA THR A 511 32.72 22.23 11.91
C THR A 511 31.60 23.11 12.50
N PRO A 512 31.68 23.48 13.79
CA PRO A 512 30.71 24.34 14.50
C PRO A 512 30.42 25.72 13.90
#